data_AF-A0A4S4AS21-F1
#
_entry.id   AF-A0A4S4AS21-F1
#
_cell.length_a   1.000
_cell.length_b   1.000
_cell.length_c   1.000
_cell.angle_alpha   90.00
_cell.angle_beta   90.00
_cell.angle_gamma   90.00
#
_symmetry.space_group_name_H-M   'P 1'
#
loop_
_entity.id
_entity.type
_entity.pdbx_description
1 polymer ?
#
loop_
_entity_poly.entity_id
_entity_poly.type
_entity_poly.pdbx_seq_one_letter_code
_entity_poly.pdbx_strand_id
1 'polypeptide(L)'
;MSRPALHILRHPSRVLAVVALAFALAGCAAFAPPRPYTSETEAIAARGEPTARWPNPDGSTVLEFSTQPNGTSCLMVEVDPTGVVLRQWDALASDNLAQVKKGMTQDEIRRLLGQYRSVQRFALSGEEVWDWNIPKSYIDLVAERFNVHFVDGKVVRTSRSYEYPNDGWMWGTWYGRPYWGMGWGYHWGRPWGYPWRHPYWDPWWGW
;
A
#
# COMPACT_ATOMS: atom_id res chain seq x y z
N MET A 1 48.10 21.47 51.12
CA MET A 1 47.79 20.44 50.11
C MET A 1 46.34 20.02 50.27
N SER A 2 45.42 20.59 49.49
CA SER A 2 43.98 20.26 49.56
C SER A 2 43.59 19.44 48.32
N ARG A 3 43.08 18.22 48.56
CA ARG A 3 42.50 17.35 47.53
C ARG A 3 41.15 17.93 47.07
N PRO A 4 40.89 18.12 45.77
CA PRO A 4 39.54 18.48 45.33
C PRO A 4 38.63 17.26 45.43
N ALA A 5 37.63 17.37 46.29
CA ALA A 5 36.58 16.38 46.46
C ALA A 5 35.70 16.33 45.19
N LEU A 6 35.47 15.11 44.70
CA LEU A 6 34.59 14.80 43.58
C LEU A 6 33.14 15.21 43.92
N HIS A 7 32.74 16.42 43.54
CA HIS A 7 31.40 16.98 43.80
C HIS A 7 30.30 16.46 42.85
N ILE A 8 30.59 15.42 42.05
CA ILE A 8 29.74 15.00 40.92
C ILE A 8 28.46 14.25 41.37
N LEU A 9 28.35 13.84 42.63
CA LEU A 9 27.27 12.93 43.11
C LEU A 9 26.30 13.56 44.13
N ARG A 10 25.79 14.79 43.90
CA ARG A 10 24.82 15.42 44.85
C ARG A 10 23.48 15.87 44.27
N HIS A 11 23.21 15.69 42.98
CA HIS A 11 21.98 16.21 42.38
C HIS A 11 21.23 15.13 41.59
N PRO A 12 20.38 14.31 42.23
CA PRO A 12 19.58 13.28 41.55
C PRO A 12 18.67 13.88 40.46
N SER A 13 18.28 15.15 40.60
CA SER A 13 17.54 15.92 39.60
C SER A 13 18.32 16.16 38.30
N ARG A 14 19.65 16.33 38.37
CA ARG A 14 20.50 16.46 37.17
C ARG A 14 20.66 15.13 36.45
N VAL A 15 20.75 14.02 37.20
CA VAL A 15 20.79 12.67 36.63
C VAL A 15 19.48 12.33 35.93
N LEU A 16 18.33 12.62 36.56
CA LEU A 16 17.00 12.46 35.96
C LEU A 16 16.81 13.29 34.69
N ALA A 17 17.27 14.54 34.68
CA ALA A 17 17.21 15.40 33.50
C ALA A 17 18.08 14.87 32.34
N VAL A 18 19.28 14.36 32.64
CA VAL A 18 20.17 13.75 31.63
C VAL A 18 19.58 12.45 31.09
N VAL A 19 18.98 11.60 31.93
CA VAL A 19 18.31 10.37 31.49
C VAL A 19 17.08 10.68 30.64
N ALA A 20 16.22 11.62 31.06
CA ALA A 20 15.05 12.03 30.28
C ALA A 20 15.44 12.63 28.93
N LEU A 21 16.52 13.43 28.88
CA LEU A 21 17.06 13.97 27.64
C LEU A 21 17.60 12.83 26.74
N ALA A 22 18.34 11.86 27.29
CA ALA A 22 18.82 10.70 26.53
C ALA A 22 17.67 9.88 25.92
N PHE A 23 16.57 9.67 26.65
CA PHE A 23 15.37 9.02 26.12
C PHE A 23 14.65 9.86 25.04
N ALA A 24 14.62 11.19 25.20
CA ALA A 24 14.05 12.08 24.19
C ALA A 24 14.86 12.09 22.88
N LEU A 25 16.20 11.99 22.95
CA LEU A 25 17.06 11.89 21.75
C LEU A 25 16.97 10.52 21.06
N ALA A 26 16.73 9.43 21.81
CA ALA A 26 16.57 8.09 21.23
C ALA A 26 15.35 7.97 20.31
N GLY A 27 14.35 8.84 20.45
CA GLY A 27 13.16 8.86 19.59
C GLY A 27 13.42 9.23 18.13
N CYS A 28 14.51 9.96 17.83
CA CYS A 28 14.78 10.43 16.47
C CYS A 28 15.50 9.40 15.57
N ALA A 29 16.17 8.40 16.14
CA ALA A 29 16.91 7.40 15.36
C ALA A 29 16.03 6.26 14.81
N ALA A 30 14.75 6.19 15.23
CA ALA A 30 13.86 5.07 14.90
C ALA A 30 13.19 5.18 13.52
N PHE A 31 13.35 6.30 12.80
CA PHE A 31 12.66 6.57 11.53
C PHE A 31 13.61 6.70 10.34
N ALA A 32 14.61 5.82 10.25
CA ALA A 32 15.38 5.65 9.02
C ALA A 32 14.67 4.62 8.12
N PRO A 33 14.45 4.90 6.82
CA PRO A 33 13.99 3.88 5.89
C PRO A 33 15.00 2.72 5.88
N PRO A 34 14.55 1.47 5.64
CA PRO A 34 15.44 0.32 5.58
C PRO A 34 16.58 0.59 4.60
N ARG A 35 17.82 0.34 5.04
CA ARG A 35 18.98 0.47 4.15
C ARG A 35 18.78 -0.43 2.92
N PRO A 36 19.20 0.00 1.73
CA PRO A 36 19.21 -0.86 0.57
C PRO A 36 20.02 -2.13 0.79
N TYR A 37 19.57 -3.20 0.15
CA TYR A 37 20.38 -4.42 0.03
C TYR A 37 21.65 -4.14 -0.76
N THR A 38 22.69 -4.89 -0.47
CA THR A 38 24.00 -4.79 -1.13
C THR A 38 24.22 -5.91 -2.13
N SER A 39 23.58 -7.06 -1.93
CA SER A 39 23.68 -8.24 -2.81
C SER A 39 22.36 -8.99 -2.95
N GLU A 40 22.24 -9.76 -4.03
CA GLU A 40 21.15 -10.71 -4.25
C GLU A 40 20.99 -11.66 -3.06
N THR A 41 22.10 -12.23 -2.58
CA THR A 41 22.10 -13.15 -1.44
C THR A 41 21.52 -12.50 -0.18
N GLU A 42 21.82 -11.22 0.07
CA GLU A 42 21.26 -10.48 1.20
C GLU A 42 19.74 -10.26 1.02
N ALA A 43 19.30 -9.90 -0.19
CA ALA A 43 17.88 -9.72 -0.49
C ALA A 43 17.11 -11.04 -0.30
N ILE A 44 17.64 -12.16 -0.82
CA ILE A 44 17.03 -13.49 -0.68
C ILE A 44 17.02 -13.94 0.78
N ALA A 45 18.11 -13.74 1.52
CA ALA A 45 18.15 -14.08 2.95
C ALA A 45 17.10 -13.29 3.77
N ALA A 46 16.80 -12.05 3.36
CA ALA A 46 15.85 -11.19 4.06
C ALA A 46 14.39 -11.35 3.60
N ARG A 47 14.15 -11.80 2.36
CA ARG A 47 12.81 -11.82 1.73
C ARG A 47 12.32 -13.21 1.31
N GLY A 48 13.21 -14.21 1.28
CA GLY A 48 12.95 -15.50 0.64
C GLY A 48 13.24 -15.47 -0.87
N GLU A 49 12.79 -16.48 -1.59
CA GLU A 49 12.93 -16.52 -3.05
C GLU A 49 12.07 -15.44 -3.73
N PRO A 50 12.56 -14.83 -4.83
CA PRO A 50 11.79 -13.85 -5.57
C PRO A 50 10.58 -14.50 -6.25
N THR A 51 9.45 -13.80 -6.23
CA THR A 51 8.22 -14.17 -6.94
C THR A 51 8.39 -14.18 -8.46
N ALA A 52 9.29 -13.37 -9.00
CA ALA A 52 9.69 -13.40 -10.41
C ALA A 52 11.11 -12.85 -10.60
N ARG A 53 11.74 -13.22 -11.72
CA ARG A 53 13.03 -12.69 -12.16
C ARG A 53 12.88 -12.11 -13.56
N TRP A 54 13.26 -10.86 -13.74
CA TRP A 54 13.13 -10.14 -15.00
C TRP A 54 14.51 -9.83 -15.58
N PRO A 55 14.98 -10.62 -16.56
CA PRO A 55 16.25 -10.34 -17.19
C PRO A 55 16.16 -9.07 -18.06
N ASN A 56 17.23 -8.29 -18.03
CA ASN A 56 17.42 -7.11 -18.86
C ASN A 56 18.49 -7.37 -19.95
N PRO A 57 18.45 -6.62 -21.07
CA PRO A 57 19.41 -6.79 -22.16
C PRO A 57 20.87 -6.51 -21.80
N ASP A 58 21.12 -5.73 -20.76
CA ASP A 58 22.46 -5.39 -20.26
C ASP A 58 23.05 -6.47 -19.33
N GLY A 59 22.34 -7.58 -19.12
CA GLY A 59 22.72 -8.67 -18.23
C GLY A 59 22.30 -8.47 -16.78
N SER A 60 21.78 -7.30 -16.41
CA SER A 60 21.16 -7.13 -15.09
C SER A 60 19.86 -7.93 -14.98
N THR A 61 19.44 -8.23 -13.75
CA THR A 61 18.17 -8.90 -13.48
C THR A 61 17.43 -8.15 -12.39
N VAL A 62 16.14 -7.89 -12.61
CA VAL A 62 15.25 -7.40 -11.54
C VAL A 62 14.61 -8.58 -10.83
N LEU A 63 14.85 -8.68 -9.53
CA LEU A 63 14.22 -9.63 -8.62
C LEU A 63 12.93 -8.99 -8.08
N GLU A 64 11.80 -9.65 -8.31
CA GLU A 64 10.49 -9.21 -7.83
C GLU A 64 10.15 -9.94 -6.53
N PHE A 65 9.84 -9.19 -5.48
CA PHE A 65 9.33 -9.68 -4.20
C PHE A 65 7.95 -9.07 -3.94
N SER A 66 6.92 -9.67 -4.55
CA SER A 66 5.53 -9.22 -4.41
C SER A 66 4.90 -9.72 -3.12
N THR A 67 4.13 -8.84 -2.47
CA THR A 67 3.24 -9.23 -1.35
C THR A 67 1.80 -9.46 -1.80
N GLN A 68 1.50 -9.27 -3.09
CA GLN A 68 0.18 -9.56 -3.66
C GLN A 68 -0.13 -11.07 -3.58
N PRO A 69 -1.42 -11.47 -3.51
CA PRO A 69 -2.63 -10.65 -3.55
C PRO A 69 -3.06 -10.06 -2.19
N ASN A 70 -2.29 -10.27 -1.12
CA ASN A 70 -2.72 -9.98 0.26
C ASN A 70 -2.08 -8.73 0.87
N GLY A 71 -0.88 -8.35 0.42
CA GLY A 71 -0.18 -7.13 0.82
C GLY A 71 -0.35 -6.00 -0.18
N THR A 72 0.37 -4.89 0.04
CA THR A 72 0.23 -3.63 -0.71
C THR A 72 1.52 -3.16 -1.36
N SER A 73 2.58 -3.96 -1.34
CA SER A 73 3.89 -3.60 -1.89
C SER A 73 4.42 -4.66 -2.84
N CYS A 74 5.29 -4.22 -3.75
CA CYS A 74 6.03 -5.11 -4.63
C CYS A 74 7.47 -4.60 -4.73
N LEU A 75 8.34 -5.11 -3.87
CA LEU A 75 9.74 -4.71 -3.88
C LEU A 75 10.42 -5.26 -5.13
N MET A 76 11.11 -4.39 -5.85
CA MET A 76 11.96 -4.73 -6.97
C MET A 76 13.42 -4.45 -6.59
N VAL A 77 14.30 -5.41 -6.84
CA VAL A 77 15.75 -5.29 -6.59
C VAL A 77 16.47 -5.61 -7.89
N GLU A 78 17.12 -4.61 -8.49
CA GLU A 78 17.93 -4.82 -9.68
C GLU A 78 19.36 -5.17 -9.27
N VAL A 79 19.86 -6.29 -9.80
CA VAL A 79 21.20 -6.81 -9.55
C VAL A 79 21.98 -6.93 -10.85
N ASP A 80 23.29 -6.69 -10.78
CA ASP A 80 24.19 -6.92 -11.90
C ASP A 80 24.50 -8.44 -12.07
N PRO A 81 25.21 -8.85 -13.13
CA PRO A 81 25.57 -10.27 -13.33
C PRO A 81 26.41 -10.89 -12.21
N THR A 82 27.01 -10.08 -11.34
CA THR A 82 27.80 -10.54 -10.18
C THR A 82 26.96 -10.68 -8.91
N GLY A 83 25.69 -10.28 -8.96
CA GLY A 83 24.76 -10.30 -7.84
C GLY A 83 24.86 -9.07 -6.93
N VAL A 84 25.55 -8.00 -7.35
CA VAL A 84 25.58 -6.73 -6.62
C VAL A 84 24.31 -5.94 -6.91
N VAL A 85 23.70 -5.37 -5.87
CA VAL A 85 22.49 -4.56 -6.02
C VAL A 85 22.82 -3.20 -6.64
N LEU A 86 22.18 -2.91 -7.77
CA LEU A 86 22.30 -1.64 -8.49
C LEU A 86 21.26 -0.62 -7.99
N ARG A 87 20.02 -1.07 -7.79
CA ARG A 87 18.93 -0.25 -7.24
C ARG A 87 17.83 -1.09 -6.62
N GLN A 88 17.03 -0.47 -5.77
CA GLN A 88 15.79 -1.05 -5.23
C GLN A 88 14.67 -0.02 -5.22
N TRP A 89 13.43 -0.46 -5.41
CA TRP A 89 12.24 0.40 -5.35
C TRP A 89 10.98 -0.43 -5.07
N ASP A 90 9.91 0.22 -4.62
CA ASP A 90 8.58 -0.40 -4.57
C ASP A 90 7.86 -0.12 -5.89
N ALA A 91 7.53 -1.17 -6.64
CA ALA A 91 6.83 -1.08 -7.92
C ALA A 91 5.41 -0.51 -7.76
N LEU A 92 4.84 -0.55 -6.55
CA LEU A 92 3.51 -0.02 -6.25
C LEU A 92 3.56 1.37 -5.59
N ALA A 93 4.74 2.00 -5.54
CA ALA A 93 4.85 3.40 -5.12
C ALA A 93 4.13 4.34 -6.11
N SER A 94 3.55 5.42 -5.57
CA SER A 94 2.76 6.41 -6.34
C SER A 94 3.46 6.90 -7.61
N ASP A 95 4.76 7.19 -7.53
CA ASP A 95 5.54 7.68 -8.67
C ASP A 95 5.68 6.64 -9.78
N ASN A 96 5.74 5.35 -9.43
CA ASN A 96 5.82 4.26 -10.40
C ASN A 96 4.44 3.94 -11.01
N LEU A 97 3.37 4.00 -10.21
CA LEU A 97 1.99 3.88 -10.71
C LEU A 97 1.68 4.96 -11.76
N ALA A 98 2.20 6.17 -11.58
CA ALA A 98 2.04 7.29 -12.51
C ALA A 98 2.76 7.07 -13.86
N GLN A 99 3.69 6.11 -13.94
CA GLN A 99 4.37 5.79 -15.21
C GLN A 99 3.51 4.96 -16.17
N VAL A 100 2.40 4.39 -15.70
CA VAL A 100 1.45 3.66 -16.55
C VAL A 100 0.84 4.60 -17.59
N LYS A 101 1.02 4.27 -18.86
CA LYS A 101 0.54 5.08 -19.99
C LYS A 101 -0.37 4.26 -20.91
N LYS A 102 -1.31 4.95 -21.54
CA LYS A 102 -2.13 4.39 -22.61
C LYS A 102 -1.23 3.81 -23.71
N GLY A 103 -1.56 2.63 -24.21
CA GLY A 103 -0.82 1.93 -25.27
C GLY A 103 0.31 1.01 -24.77
N MET A 104 0.63 1.00 -23.48
CA MET A 104 1.50 -0.02 -22.90
C MET A 104 0.87 -1.41 -23.03
N THR A 105 1.70 -2.42 -23.25
CA THR A 105 1.34 -3.83 -23.25
C THR A 105 1.18 -4.38 -21.84
N GLN A 106 0.46 -5.49 -21.73
CA GLN A 106 0.41 -6.30 -20.51
C GLN A 106 1.81 -6.67 -19.96
N ASP A 107 2.77 -7.02 -20.82
CA ASP A 107 4.15 -7.34 -20.39
C ASP A 107 4.90 -6.13 -19.85
N GLU A 108 4.74 -4.96 -20.48
CA GLU A 108 5.30 -3.70 -19.97
C GLU A 108 4.72 -3.37 -18.59
N ILE A 109 3.42 -3.61 -18.38
CA ILE A 109 2.78 -3.41 -17.07
C ILE A 109 3.26 -4.43 -16.03
N ARG A 110 3.43 -5.70 -16.40
CA ARG A 110 4.02 -6.72 -15.51
C ARG A 110 5.45 -6.36 -15.09
N ARG A 111 6.28 -5.92 -16.03
CA ARG A 111 7.64 -5.44 -15.74
C ARG A 111 7.64 -4.20 -14.85
N LEU A 112 6.67 -3.31 -15.04
CA LEU A 112 6.59 -2.05 -14.31
C LEU A 112 6.05 -2.23 -12.88
N LEU A 113 4.97 -3.00 -12.70
CA LEU A 113 4.20 -3.08 -11.45
C LEU A 113 4.33 -4.43 -10.71
N GLY A 114 4.95 -5.43 -11.34
CA GLY A 114 5.07 -6.78 -10.79
C GLY A 114 3.77 -7.59 -10.87
N GLN A 115 3.62 -8.56 -9.97
CA GLN A 115 2.51 -9.49 -9.90
C GLN A 115 1.22 -8.76 -9.51
N TYR A 116 0.19 -8.88 -10.34
CA TYR A 116 -1.15 -8.39 -10.05
C TYR A 116 -1.86 -9.25 -9.00
N ARG A 117 -2.86 -8.68 -8.33
CA ARG A 117 -3.73 -9.37 -7.39
C ARG A 117 -4.76 -10.22 -8.12
N SER A 118 -5.51 -9.63 -9.06
CA SER A 118 -6.58 -10.34 -9.77
C SER A 118 -6.78 -9.81 -11.19
N VAL A 119 -7.52 -10.60 -11.98
CA VAL A 119 -7.93 -10.28 -13.35
C VAL A 119 -9.44 -10.37 -13.45
N GLN A 120 -10.07 -9.34 -14.01
CA GLN A 120 -11.50 -9.32 -14.31
C GLN A 120 -11.72 -9.02 -15.79
N ARG A 121 -12.65 -9.74 -16.43
CA ARG A 121 -12.98 -9.56 -17.85
C ARG A 121 -14.43 -9.12 -18.00
N PHE A 122 -14.67 -8.09 -18.81
CA PHE A 122 -16.00 -7.53 -19.06
C PHE A 122 -16.39 -7.72 -20.52
N ALA A 123 -17.33 -8.64 -20.78
CA ALA A 123 -17.71 -9.01 -22.15
C ALA A 123 -18.31 -7.85 -22.96
N LEU A 124 -19.09 -6.96 -22.34
CA LEU A 124 -19.77 -5.87 -23.03
C LEU A 124 -18.82 -4.76 -23.49
N SER A 125 -17.80 -4.44 -22.70
CA SER A 125 -16.80 -3.42 -23.06
C SER A 125 -15.58 -4.01 -23.77
N GLY A 126 -15.37 -5.33 -23.70
CA GLY A 126 -14.14 -5.99 -24.13
C GLY A 126 -12.95 -5.71 -23.20
N GLU A 127 -13.16 -5.09 -22.04
CA GLU A 127 -12.06 -4.75 -21.12
C GLU A 127 -11.59 -5.97 -20.33
N GLU A 128 -10.28 -6.16 -20.27
CA GLU A 128 -9.61 -6.95 -19.25
C GLU A 128 -9.00 -5.98 -18.22
N VAL A 129 -9.25 -6.19 -16.93
CA VAL A 129 -8.81 -5.29 -15.86
C VAL A 129 -7.96 -6.06 -14.90
N TRP A 130 -6.73 -5.58 -14.68
CA TRP A 130 -5.84 -6.09 -13.65
C TRP A 130 -5.85 -5.13 -12.47
N ASP A 131 -5.85 -5.66 -11.26
CA ASP A 131 -5.79 -4.86 -10.04
C ASP A 131 -4.59 -5.20 -9.15
N TRP A 132 -4.17 -4.22 -8.35
CA TRP A 132 -3.18 -4.36 -7.29
C TRP A 132 -3.73 -3.71 -6.03
N ASN A 133 -3.56 -4.35 -4.87
CA ASN A 133 -3.72 -3.64 -3.60
C ASN A 133 -2.56 -2.64 -3.46
N ILE A 134 -2.87 -1.41 -3.09
CA ILE A 134 -1.87 -0.36 -2.85
C ILE A 134 -2.03 0.21 -1.44
N PRO A 135 -1.02 0.93 -0.90
CA PRO A 135 -1.17 1.59 0.39
C PRO A 135 -2.37 2.52 0.38
N LYS A 136 -3.14 2.51 1.47
CA LYS A 136 -4.36 3.30 1.59
C LYS A 136 -4.01 4.78 1.69
N SER A 137 -4.66 5.60 0.87
CA SER A 137 -4.53 7.06 0.91
C SER A 137 -5.27 7.67 2.11
N TYR A 138 -6.30 6.97 2.62
CA TYR A 138 -7.13 7.42 3.73
C TYR A 138 -7.28 6.32 4.78
N ILE A 139 -7.42 6.73 6.04
CA ILE A 139 -7.45 5.82 7.19
C ILE A 139 -8.76 5.02 7.28
N ASP A 140 -9.85 5.58 6.77
CA ASP A 140 -11.21 5.04 6.77
C ASP A 140 -11.45 3.97 5.69
N LEU A 141 -10.48 3.76 4.80
CA LEU A 141 -10.52 2.68 3.82
C LEU A 141 -10.20 1.32 4.47
N VAL A 142 -10.89 0.27 4.05
CA VAL A 142 -10.49 -1.13 4.26
C VAL A 142 -9.37 -1.48 3.28
N ALA A 143 -9.53 -1.11 2.01
CA ALA A 143 -8.55 -1.35 0.96
C ALA A 143 -8.60 -0.24 -0.10
N GLU A 144 -7.45 0.01 -0.72
CA GLU A 144 -7.35 0.82 -1.94
C GLU A 144 -6.71 -0.05 -3.03
N ARG A 145 -7.26 0.01 -4.24
CA ARG A 145 -6.72 -0.72 -5.39
C ARG A 145 -6.42 0.21 -6.54
N PHE A 146 -5.32 -0.07 -7.22
CA PHE A 146 -4.99 0.53 -8.51
C PHE A 146 -5.37 -0.45 -9.62
N ASN A 147 -6.13 0.02 -10.60
CA ASN A 147 -6.67 -0.80 -11.68
C ASN A 147 -6.09 -0.35 -13.02
N VAL A 148 -5.62 -1.29 -13.83
CA VAL A 148 -5.18 -1.06 -15.20
C VAL A 148 -6.15 -1.77 -16.14
N HIS A 149 -6.75 -1.01 -17.05
CA HIS A 149 -7.74 -1.51 -18.00
C HIS A 149 -7.09 -1.70 -19.37
N PHE A 150 -7.30 -2.87 -19.95
CA PHE A 150 -6.76 -3.29 -21.23
C PHE A 150 -7.88 -3.57 -22.22
N VAL A 151 -7.66 -3.22 -23.49
CA VAL A 151 -8.40 -3.72 -24.65
C VAL A 151 -7.36 -4.20 -25.65
N ASP A 152 -7.54 -5.39 -26.21
CA ASP A 152 -6.56 -6.03 -27.11
C ASP A 152 -5.13 -6.09 -26.53
N GLY A 153 -5.01 -6.33 -25.22
CA GLY A 153 -3.73 -6.42 -24.50
C GLY A 153 -3.01 -5.08 -24.30
N LYS A 154 -3.66 -3.96 -24.62
CA LYS A 154 -3.10 -2.61 -24.53
C LYS A 154 -3.84 -1.75 -23.51
N VAL A 155 -3.11 -1.00 -22.70
CA VAL A 155 -3.69 -0.10 -21.70
C VAL A 155 -4.55 0.94 -22.39
N VAL A 156 -5.83 1.02 -21.99
CA VAL A 156 -6.76 2.06 -22.44
C VAL A 156 -6.98 3.14 -21.40
N ARG A 157 -6.95 2.80 -20.10
CA ARG A 157 -7.10 3.72 -18.96
C ARG A 157 -6.64 3.07 -17.65
N THR A 158 -6.49 3.89 -16.62
CA THR A 158 -6.32 3.43 -15.23
C THR A 158 -7.46 3.96 -14.37
N SER A 159 -7.69 3.33 -13.22
CA SER A 159 -8.64 3.81 -12.21
C SER A 159 -8.20 3.42 -10.81
N ARG A 160 -8.87 3.97 -9.79
CA ARG A 160 -8.73 3.55 -8.40
C ARG A 160 -10.08 3.12 -7.86
N SER A 161 -10.09 2.07 -7.05
CA SER A 161 -11.27 1.64 -6.31
C SER A 161 -11.01 1.66 -4.82
N TYR A 162 -11.99 2.16 -4.08
CA TYR A 162 -11.97 2.35 -2.64
C TYR A 162 -12.95 1.39 -2.00
N GLU A 163 -12.49 0.60 -1.05
CA GLU A 163 -13.34 -0.27 -0.25
C GLU A 163 -13.50 0.32 1.14
N TYR A 164 -14.74 0.62 1.52
CA TYR A 164 -15.08 1.15 2.83
C TYR A 164 -15.65 0.06 3.74
N PRO A 165 -15.55 0.20 5.07
CA PRO A 165 -16.20 -0.71 6.00
C PRO A 165 -17.70 -0.75 5.77
N ASN A 166 -18.28 -1.96 5.84
CA ASN A 166 -19.72 -2.14 5.66
C ASN A 166 -20.52 -1.77 6.93
N ASP A 167 -19.87 -1.54 8.07
CA ASP A 167 -20.47 -1.26 9.36
C ASP A 167 -20.49 0.24 9.70
N GLY A 168 -21.70 0.78 9.90
CA GLY A 168 -21.93 2.20 10.22
C GLY A 168 -21.40 2.67 11.59
N TRP A 169 -20.75 1.81 12.39
CA TRP A 169 -20.42 2.13 13.78
C TRP A 169 -19.16 3.01 13.93
N MET A 170 -18.24 3.01 12.96
CA MET A 170 -17.11 3.96 12.95
C MET A 170 -17.56 5.40 12.62
N TRP A 171 -18.80 5.57 12.17
CA TRP A 171 -19.42 6.85 11.81
C TRP A 171 -20.29 7.35 12.97
N GLY A 172 -19.65 7.57 14.12
CA GLY A 172 -20.29 8.09 15.33
C GLY A 172 -21.37 9.13 15.01
N THR A 173 -22.59 8.86 15.46
CA THR A 173 -23.70 9.80 15.67
C THR A 173 -23.69 11.09 14.82
N TRP A 174 -24.57 11.14 13.81
CA TRP A 174 -25.09 12.36 13.16
C TRP A 174 -24.38 12.99 11.94
N TYR A 175 -23.41 12.36 11.29
CA TYR A 175 -22.98 12.82 9.95
C TYR A 175 -22.93 11.68 8.94
N GLY A 176 -23.79 11.79 7.93
CA GLY A 176 -23.99 10.80 6.88
C GLY A 176 -22.79 10.64 5.97
N ARG A 177 -22.83 9.52 5.22
CA ARG A 177 -21.93 9.13 4.14
C ARG A 177 -21.39 10.32 3.33
N PRO A 178 -20.08 10.47 3.13
CA PRO A 178 -19.56 11.42 2.16
C PRO A 178 -19.83 10.90 0.73
N TYR A 179 -20.69 11.63 0.01
CA TYR A 179 -20.87 11.75 -1.45
C TYR A 179 -21.16 10.50 -2.33
N TRP A 180 -22.45 10.30 -2.65
CA TRP A 180 -23.06 10.49 -3.99
C TRP A 180 -24.57 10.24 -3.87
N GLY A 181 -25.38 11.27 -4.09
CA GLY A 181 -26.85 11.16 -4.10
C GLY A 181 -27.54 12.26 -3.30
N MET A 182 -27.71 13.42 -3.95
CA MET A 182 -28.54 14.53 -3.48
C MET A 182 -29.98 14.02 -3.21
N GLY A 183 -30.47 14.19 -1.99
CA GLY A 183 -31.86 13.97 -1.62
C GLY A 183 -32.19 14.85 -0.43
N TRP A 184 -32.66 16.06 -0.70
CA TRP A 184 -33.17 16.98 0.32
C TRP A 184 -34.30 16.31 1.10
N GLY A 185 -34.11 16.15 2.40
CA GLY A 185 -35.12 15.58 3.30
C GLY A 185 -34.84 16.00 4.73
N TYR A 186 -35.23 17.23 5.07
CA TYR A 186 -35.34 17.66 6.46
C TYR A 186 -36.40 16.80 7.15
N HIS A 187 -35.99 15.79 7.92
CA HIS A 187 -36.89 15.09 8.82
C HIS A 187 -36.29 15.05 10.22
N TRP A 188 -36.84 15.92 11.06
CA TRP A 188 -36.68 15.93 12.50
C TRP A 188 -37.00 14.55 13.10
N GLY A 189 -36.10 14.08 13.96
CA GLY A 189 -36.36 13.23 15.14
C GLY A 189 -37.18 11.95 14.95
N ARG A 190 -36.51 10.80 15.11
CA ARG A 190 -37.01 9.63 15.88
C ARG A 190 -35.85 8.68 16.21
N PRO A 191 -35.67 8.30 17.49
CA PRO A 191 -34.68 7.31 17.89
C PRO A 191 -35.28 5.90 17.81
N TRP A 192 -34.43 4.91 17.52
CA TRP A 192 -34.64 3.45 17.60
C TRP A 192 -35.05 2.69 16.32
N GLY A 193 -34.02 2.03 15.74
CA GLY A 193 -33.94 0.61 15.36
C GLY A 193 -35.02 -0.03 14.50
N TYR A 194 -34.64 -0.58 13.34
CA TYR A 194 -34.74 -2.01 12.97
C TYR A 194 -33.88 -2.30 11.70
N PRO A 195 -33.35 -3.52 11.53
CA PRO A 195 -32.32 -3.85 10.55
C PRO A 195 -32.92 -4.42 9.27
N TRP A 196 -32.75 -3.74 8.13
CA TRP A 196 -33.09 -4.34 6.84
C TRP A 196 -31.86 -5.05 6.25
N ARG A 197 -31.93 -6.39 6.27
CA ARG A 197 -31.18 -7.27 5.35
C ARG A 197 -31.49 -6.83 3.92
N HIS A 198 -30.49 -6.46 3.15
CA HIS A 198 -30.67 -6.29 1.71
C HIS A 198 -30.53 -7.63 0.98
N PRO A 199 -31.35 -7.83 -0.07
CA PRO A 199 -31.67 -9.14 -0.61
C PRO A 199 -30.87 -9.39 -1.89
N TYR A 200 -30.32 -10.59 -2.04
CA TYR A 200 -30.07 -11.14 -3.37
C TYR A 200 -30.61 -12.57 -3.39
N TRP A 201 -31.24 -12.92 -4.52
CA TRP A 201 -32.03 -14.12 -4.85
C TRP A 201 -33.49 -14.02 -4.35
N ASP A 202 -34.52 -14.06 -5.21
CA ASP A 202 -34.75 -14.98 -6.32
C ASP A 202 -35.74 -14.44 -7.40
N PRO A 203 -35.89 -15.13 -8.54
CA PRO A 203 -36.51 -14.65 -9.79
C PRO A 203 -38.03 -14.83 -9.80
N TRP A 204 -38.68 -14.54 -10.94
CA TRP A 204 -40.06 -14.87 -11.35
C TRP A 204 -41.09 -13.70 -11.44
N TRP A 205 -41.55 -13.45 -12.69
CA TRP A 205 -42.75 -12.73 -13.20
C TRP A 205 -42.91 -11.22 -12.87
N GLY A 206 -43.22 -10.29 -13.77
CA GLY A 206 -43.93 -10.36 -15.05
C GLY A 206 -45.38 -9.91 -14.88
N TRP A 207 -45.69 -8.62 -15.08
CA TRP A 207 -46.90 -7.99 -15.64
C TRP A 207 -46.61 -6.51 -15.92
#